data_AF-A0A7X9B1E6-F1
#
_entry.id   AF-A0A7X9B1E6-F1
#
_cell.length_a   1.000
_cell.length_b   1.000
_cell.length_c   1.000
_cell.angle_alpha   90.00
_cell.angle_beta   90.00
_cell.angle_gamma   90.00
#
_symmetry.space_group_name_H-M   'P 1'
#
loop_
_entity.id
_entity.type
_entity.pdbx_description
1 polymer ?
#
loop_
_entity_poly.entity_id
_entity_poly.type
_entity_poly.pdbx_seq_one_letter_code
_entity_poly.pdbx_strand_id
1 'polypeptide(L)'
;MLTLALSLLTGVILWFALNALWPGHPVWNSVLGVLGFMGVIVLINLLMRKRLEAIFKDVQTSIMDTQERLKRKITMMQNKMQGGPKLQAMIEKEQAESIRETIKILDRVAPLKKWNVLAARQADTLRGQLLFQIKDFEAADPFLDKALVLEPLTLAMQMTRWYKRGKMDDVSKAFKKGVKRFKDEKATLIYALYSWILLAEGRQDEAVVVLDEGKTKTENETLKQNWDHLVNNRPKRFSNAGLGEQWYALYLEQPKAQIVRSQAAFGGPGMGGRRSR
;
A
#
# COMPACT_ATOMS: atom_id res chain seq x y z
N MET A 1 0.16 -21.14 -16.84
CA MET A 1 0.35 -22.55 -17.29
C MET A 1 -0.48 -22.82 -18.55
N LEU A 2 -1.80 -22.54 -18.55
CA LEU A 2 -2.65 -22.71 -19.74
C LEU A 2 -2.22 -21.87 -20.95
N THR A 3 -1.70 -20.66 -20.71
CA THR A 3 -1.16 -19.75 -21.74
C THR A 3 -0.05 -20.40 -22.57
N LEU A 4 0.91 -21.04 -21.91
CA LEU A 4 2.05 -21.69 -22.55
C LEU A 4 1.63 -22.97 -23.29
N ALA A 5 0.69 -23.73 -22.72
CA ALA A 5 0.17 -24.93 -23.37
C ALA A 5 -0.61 -24.59 -24.65
N LEU A 6 -1.47 -23.57 -24.61
CA LEU A 6 -2.23 -23.13 -25.78
C LEU A 6 -1.32 -22.52 -26.86
N SER A 7 -0.36 -21.68 -26.47
CA SER A 7 0.54 -21.07 -27.44
C SER A 7 1.43 -22.12 -28.11
N LEU A 8 1.94 -23.09 -27.36
CA LEU A 8 2.74 -24.21 -27.89
C LEU A 8 1.93 -25.04 -28.89
N LEU A 9 0.69 -25.40 -28.53
CA LEU A 9 -0.23 -26.08 -29.45
C LEU A 9 -0.47 -25.28 -30.72
N THR A 10 -0.75 -23.98 -30.63
CA THR A 10 -0.96 -23.15 -31.81
C THR A 10 0.29 -23.05 -32.67
N GLY A 11 1.47 -22.90 -32.08
CA GLY A 11 2.74 -22.86 -32.82
C GLY A 11 3.04 -24.17 -33.56
N VAL A 12 2.78 -25.31 -32.92
CA VAL A 12 2.95 -26.65 -33.50
C VAL A 12 1.94 -26.88 -34.64
N ILE A 13 0.66 -26.54 -34.43
CA ILE A 13 -0.38 -26.67 -35.46
C ILE A 13 -0.06 -25.77 -36.66
N LEU A 14 0.36 -24.52 -36.43
CA LEU A 14 0.75 -23.61 -37.50
C LEU A 14 1.92 -24.18 -38.31
N TRP A 15 2.92 -24.75 -37.63
CA TRP A 15 4.09 -25.32 -38.27
C TRP A 15 3.74 -26.50 -39.18
N PHE A 16 2.97 -27.47 -38.67
CA PHE A 16 2.54 -28.63 -39.45
C PHE A 16 1.60 -28.23 -40.61
N ALA A 17 0.69 -27.29 -40.39
CA ALA A 17 -0.19 -26.78 -41.44
C ALA A 17 0.59 -26.07 -42.56
N LEU A 18 1.55 -25.21 -42.22
CA LEU A 18 2.41 -24.53 -43.20
C LEU A 18 3.33 -25.50 -43.93
N ASN A 19 3.81 -26.56 -43.27
CA ASN A 19 4.60 -27.60 -43.91
C ASN A 19 3.78 -28.39 -44.95
N ALA A 20 2.50 -28.67 -44.66
CA ALA A 20 1.60 -29.35 -45.59
C ALA A 20 1.16 -28.48 -46.77
N LEU A 21 0.92 -27.17 -46.54
CA LEU A 21 0.43 -26.23 -47.56
C LEU A 21 1.55 -25.62 -48.41
N TRP A 22 2.74 -25.43 -47.83
CA TRP A 22 3.90 -24.85 -48.52
C TRP A 22 5.16 -25.69 -48.28
N PRO A 23 5.23 -26.88 -48.88
CA PRO A 23 6.40 -27.75 -48.78
C PRO A 23 7.62 -27.11 -49.47
N GLY A 24 8.79 -27.18 -48.83
CA GLY A 24 10.06 -26.69 -49.37
C GLY A 24 10.69 -25.47 -48.66
N HIS A 25 9.98 -24.81 -47.73
CA HIS A 25 10.51 -23.68 -46.95
C HIS A 25 10.49 -23.93 -45.42
N PRO A 26 11.27 -24.91 -44.92
CA PRO A 26 11.24 -25.29 -43.49
C PRO A 26 11.66 -24.16 -42.54
N VAL A 27 12.56 -23.27 -42.97
CA VAL A 27 12.99 -22.11 -42.18
C VAL A 27 11.84 -21.10 -42.02
N TRP A 28 11.15 -20.72 -43.10
CA TRP A 28 10.04 -19.78 -43.04
C TRP A 28 8.83 -20.34 -42.29
N ASN A 29 8.53 -21.63 -42.44
CA ASN A 29 7.45 -22.30 -41.69
C ASN A 29 7.76 -22.30 -40.18
N SER A 30 9.03 -22.46 -39.80
CA SER A 30 9.49 -22.36 -38.41
C SER A 30 9.37 -20.94 -37.86
N VAL A 31 9.77 -19.93 -38.63
CA VAL A 31 9.63 -18.51 -38.25
C VAL A 31 8.16 -18.15 -38.05
N LEU A 32 7.27 -18.51 -38.97
CA LEU A 32 5.84 -18.24 -38.87
C LEU A 32 5.18 -19.02 -37.72
N GLY A 33 5.61 -20.25 -37.45
CA GLY A 33 5.16 -21.02 -36.28
C GLY A 33 5.54 -20.34 -34.96
N VAL A 34 6.77 -19.82 -34.84
CA VAL A 34 7.23 -19.04 -33.68
C VAL A 34 6.50 -17.71 -33.56
N LEU A 35 6.24 -17.02 -34.68
CA LEU A 35 5.43 -15.79 -34.68
C LEU A 35 3.99 -16.05 -34.25
N GLY A 36 3.37 -17.15 -34.69
CA GLY A 36 2.06 -17.58 -34.24
C GLY A 36 2.04 -17.90 -32.74
N PHE A 37 3.04 -18.63 -32.25
CA PHE A 37 3.24 -18.90 -30.81
C PHE A 37 3.34 -17.60 -30.00
N MET A 38 4.20 -16.67 -30.42
CA MET A 38 4.38 -15.37 -29.75
C MET A 38 3.13 -14.50 -29.81
N GLY A 39 2.45 -14.47 -30.96
CA GLY A 39 1.21 -13.71 -31.15
C GLY A 39 0.10 -14.15 -30.19
N VAL A 40 -0.06 -15.46 -29.98
CA VAL A 40 -1.04 -16.01 -29.03
C VAL A 40 -0.67 -15.66 -27.59
N ILE A 41 0.61 -15.73 -27.21
CA ILE A 41 1.06 -15.33 -25.86
C ILE A 41 0.74 -13.86 -25.60
N VAL A 42 1.09 -12.98 -26.54
CA VAL A 42 0.85 -11.54 -26.43
C VAL A 42 -0.66 -11.28 -26.33
N LEU A 43 -1.47 -11.90 -27.19
CA LEU A 43 -2.92 -11.71 -27.20
C LEU A 43 -3.58 -12.14 -25.88
N ILE A 44 -3.23 -13.32 -25.36
CA ILE A 44 -3.79 -13.80 -24.08
C ILE A 44 -3.35 -12.87 -22.94
N ASN A 45 -2.08 -12.45 -22.90
CA ASN A 45 -1.59 -11.53 -21.88
C ASN A 45 -2.32 -10.18 -21.92
N LEU A 46 -2.55 -9.61 -23.11
CA LEU A 46 -3.32 -8.38 -23.29
C LEU A 46 -4.77 -8.55 -22.83
N LEU A 47 -5.41 -9.66 -23.17
CA LEU A 47 -6.79 -9.94 -22.76
C LEU A 47 -6.90 -10.08 -21.23
N MET A 48 -5.98 -10.81 -20.60
CA MET A 48 -5.95 -10.99 -19.15
C MET A 48 -5.66 -9.68 -18.44
N ARG A 49 -4.75 -8.87 -18.98
CA ARG A 49 -4.46 -7.53 -18.46
C ARG A 49 -5.69 -6.63 -18.49
N LYS A 50 -6.39 -6.54 -19.63
CA LYS A 50 -7.63 -5.75 -19.75
C LYS A 50 -8.70 -6.20 -18.76
N ARG A 51 -8.88 -7.52 -18.57
CA ARG A 51 -9.83 -8.06 -17.58
C ARG A 51 -9.44 -7.71 -16.15
N LEU A 52 -8.15 -7.79 -15.80
CA LEU A 52 -7.66 -7.41 -14.48
C LEU A 52 -7.83 -5.90 -14.24
N GLU A 53 -7.47 -5.08 -15.22
CA GLU A 53 -7.64 -3.62 -15.18
C GLU A 53 -9.12 -3.24 -14.98
N ALA A 54 -10.05 -3.94 -15.65
CA ALA A 54 -11.47 -3.73 -15.42
C ALA A 54 -11.89 -4.05 -13.96
N ILE A 55 -11.40 -5.14 -13.39
CA ILE A 55 -11.70 -5.49 -11.98
C ILE A 55 -11.10 -4.46 -11.02
N PHE A 56 -9.86 -4.02 -11.24
CA PHE A 56 -9.23 -2.99 -10.42
C PHE A 56 -9.90 -1.63 -10.57
N LYS A 57 -10.39 -1.31 -11.76
CA LYS A 57 -11.22 -0.12 -11.98
C LYS A 57 -12.52 -0.21 -11.18
N ASP A 58 -13.20 -1.35 -11.20
CA ASP A 58 -14.43 -1.55 -10.42
C ASP A 58 -14.16 -1.40 -8.91
N VAL A 59 -13.03 -1.93 -8.42
CA VAL A 59 -12.58 -1.74 -7.03
C VAL A 59 -12.30 -0.27 -6.72
N GLN A 60 -11.58 0.44 -7.59
CA GLN A 60 -11.27 1.85 -7.43
C GLN A 60 -12.55 2.70 -7.41
N THR A 61 -13.48 2.44 -8.33
CA THR A 61 -14.79 3.09 -8.36
C THR A 61 -15.58 2.82 -7.08
N SER A 62 -15.62 1.58 -6.59
CA SER A 62 -16.29 1.23 -5.34
C SER A 62 -15.73 2.01 -4.14
N ILE A 63 -14.39 2.16 -4.06
CA ILE A 63 -13.73 2.95 -3.02
C ILE A 63 -14.06 4.44 -3.16
N MET A 64 -13.99 5.00 -4.37
CA MET A 64 -14.30 6.41 -4.63
C MET A 64 -15.75 6.75 -4.28
N ASP A 65 -16.70 5.92 -4.72
CA ASP A 65 -18.12 6.09 -4.41
C ASP A 65 -18.36 6.04 -2.89
N THR A 66 -17.67 5.12 -2.20
CA THR A 66 -17.71 5.02 -0.74
C THR A 66 -17.17 6.27 -0.08
N GLN A 67 -16.02 6.78 -0.52
CA GLN A 67 -15.44 8.02 0.01
C GLN A 67 -16.36 9.21 -0.21
N GLU A 68 -17.00 9.34 -1.37
CA GLU A 68 -17.97 10.40 -1.65
C GLU A 68 -19.23 10.28 -0.78
N ARG A 69 -19.76 9.07 -0.58
CA ARG A 69 -20.90 8.83 0.32
C ARG A 69 -20.55 9.21 1.75
N LEU A 70 -19.39 8.75 2.24
CA LEU A 70 -18.90 9.06 3.58
C LEU A 70 -18.66 10.56 3.76
N LYS A 71 -18.01 11.23 2.79
CA LYS A 71 -17.76 12.67 2.81
C LYS A 71 -19.06 13.47 2.88
N ARG A 72 -20.04 13.13 2.03
CA ARG A 72 -21.38 13.77 2.07
C ARG A 72 -22.05 13.59 3.42
N LYS A 73 -22.02 12.38 3.98
CA LYS A 73 -22.59 12.06 5.29
C LYS A 73 -21.90 12.82 6.41
N ILE A 74 -20.57 12.90 6.39
CA ILE A 74 -19.76 13.68 7.34
C ILE A 74 -20.17 15.15 7.28
N THR A 75 -20.21 15.76 6.09
CA THR A 75 -20.61 17.16 5.93
C THR A 75 -22.03 17.41 6.44
N MET A 76 -22.98 16.53 6.12
CA MET A 76 -24.36 16.64 6.62
C MET A 76 -24.44 16.54 8.15
N MET A 77 -23.65 15.66 8.78
CA MET A 77 -23.67 15.45 10.23
C MET A 77 -22.86 16.50 11.00
N GLN A 78 -21.78 17.02 10.42
CA GLN A 78 -21.05 18.18 10.93
C GLN A 78 -21.95 19.42 10.97
N ASN A 79 -22.71 19.66 9.90
CA ASN A 79 -23.67 20.76 9.84
C ASN A 79 -24.83 20.60 10.84
N LYS A 80 -25.13 19.38 11.29
CA LYS A 80 -26.12 19.08 12.34
C LYS A 80 -25.52 19.12 13.76
N MET A 81 -24.28 19.60 13.94
CA MET A 81 -23.54 19.65 15.21
C MET A 81 -23.44 18.30 15.95
N GLN A 82 -23.63 17.17 15.26
CA GLN A 82 -23.47 15.82 15.82
C GLN A 82 -22.01 15.35 15.73
N GLY A 83 -21.07 16.23 16.03
CA GLY A 83 -19.66 15.88 16.13
C GLY A 83 -19.41 15.11 17.44
N GLY A 84 -18.88 13.89 17.34
CA GLY A 84 -18.51 13.14 18.54
C GLY A 84 -18.02 11.71 18.27
N PRO A 85 -17.56 10.99 19.31
CA PRO A 85 -16.99 9.63 19.19
C PRO A 85 -17.95 8.62 18.56
N LYS A 86 -19.27 8.76 18.79
CA LYS A 86 -20.30 7.89 18.20
C LYS A 86 -20.39 8.06 16.68
N LEU A 87 -20.28 9.29 16.18
CA LEU A 87 -20.24 9.56 14.74
C LEU A 87 -18.99 8.95 14.11
N GLN A 88 -17.83 9.12 14.75
CA GLN A 88 -16.58 8.54 14.28
C GLN A 88 -16.66 7.00 14.22
N ALA A 89 -17.15 6.34 15.26
CA ALA A 89 -17.34 4.90 15.28
C ALA A 89 -18.31 4.41 14.18
N MET A 90 -19.37 5.17 13.90
CA MET A 90 -20.30 4.85 12.82
C MET A 90 -19.63 4.94 11.44
N ILE A 91 -18.82 5.98 11.21
CA ILE A 91 -18.05 6.15 9.97
C ILE A 91 -17.05 5.01 9.80
N GLU A 92 -16.31 4.67 10.85
CA GLU A 92 -15.34 3.56 10.82
C GLU A 92 -16.02 2.23 10.49
N LYS A 93 -17.20 1.96 11.07
CA LYS A 93 -17.99 0.77 10.77
C LYS A 93 -18.45 0.73 9.31
N GLU A 94 -19.03 1.82 8.81
CA GLU A 94 -19.52 1.90 7.42
C GLU A 94 -18.38 1.81 6.40
N GLN A 95 -17.23 2.41 6.71
CA GLN A 95 -16.00 2.25 5.93
C GLN A 95 -15.55 0.80 5.91
N ALA A 96 -15.56 0.11 7.05
CA ALA A 96 -15.16 -1.29 7.13
C ALA A 96 -16.09 -2.21 6.34
N GLU A 97 -17.40 -2.00 6.43
CA GLU A 97 -18.40 -2.74 5.66
C GLU A 97 -18.21 -2.53 4.15
N SER A 98 -18.04 -1.29 3.71
CA SER A 98 -17.80 -0.96 2.29
C SER A 98 -16.51 -1.56 1.74
N ILE A 99 -15.45 -1.61 2.57
CA ILE A 99 -14.20 -2.28 2.20
C ILE A 99 -14.41 -3.80 2.08
N ARG A 100 -15.18 -4.42 2.97
CA ARG A 100 -15.53 -5.86 2.85
C ARG A 100 -16.30 -6.14 1.57
N GLU A 101 -17.21 -5.27 1.15
CA GLU A 101 -17.89 -5.36 -0.14
C GLU A 101 -16.92 -5.20 -1.31
N THR A 102 -16.00 -4.24 -1.22
CA THR A 102 -14.95 -4.00 -2.22
C THR A 102 -14.07 -5.25 -2.40
N ILE A 103 -13.71 -5.93 -1.31
CA ILE A 103 -12.93 -7.16 -1.34
C ILE A 103 -13.64 -8.27 -2.12
N LYS A 104 -14.99 -8.35 -2.08
CA LYS A 104 -15.75 -9.33 -2.87
C LYS A 104 -15.58 -9.11 -4.38
N ILE A 105 -15.36 -7.86 -4.83
CA ILE A 105 -15.08 -7.59 -6.25
C ILE A 105 -13.78 -8.31 -6.68
N LEU A 106 -12.79 -8.40 -5.78
CA LEU A 106 -11.52 -9.09 -6.05
C LEU A 106 -11.68 -10.60 -6.22
N ASP A 107 -12.78 -11.21 -5.77
CA ASP A 107 -13.05 -12.64 -5.99
C ASP A 107 -13.21 -12.96 -7.49
N ARG A 108 -13.59 -11.97 -8.30
CA ARG A 108 -13.66 -12.06 -9.78
C ARG A 108 -12.30 -12.33 -10.43
N VAL A 109 -11.19 -12.19 -9.68
CA VAL A 109 -9.83 -12.51 -10.16
C VAL A 109 -9.55 -14.02 -10.14
N ALA A 110 -10.32 -14.82 -9.39
CA ALA A 110 -10.08 -16.26 -9.24
C ALA A 110 -9.92 -17.02 -10.59
N PRO A 111 -10.74 -16.78 -11.63
CA PRO A 111 -10.56 -17.42 -12.94
C PRO A 111 -9.25 -17.01 -13.65
N LEU A 112 -8.77 -15.77 -13.42
CA LEU A 112 -7.56 -15.23 -14.05
C LEU A 112 -6.29 -15.90 -13.51
N LYS A 113 -6.33 -16.44 -12.30
CA LYS A 113 -5.18 -17.11 -11.66
C LYS A 113 -4.59 -18.25 -12.50
N LYS A 114 -5.43 -18.96 -13.27
CA LYS A 114 -5.00 -20.07 -14.14
C LYS A 114 -4.15 -19.59 -15.35
N TRP A 115 -4.36 -18.34 -15.74
CA TRP A 115 -3.74 -17.70 -16.90
C TRP A 115 -2.56 -16.80 -16.49
N ASN A 116 -2.70 -16.06 -15.40
CA ASN A 116 -1.71 -15.11 -14.91
C ASN A 116 -1.62 -15.12 -13.37
N VAL A 117 -0.63 -15.85 -12.84
CA VAL A 117 -0.39 -15.96 -11.40
C VAL A 117 0.05 -14.63 -10.79
N LEU A 118 0.81 -13.82 -11.54
CA LEU A 118 1.26 -12.50 -11.07
C LEU A 118 0.08 -11.54 -10.89
N ALA A 119 -0.89 -11.56 -11.81
CA ALA A 119 -2.14 -10.80 -11.70
C ALA A 119 -2.93 -11.19 -10.45
N ALA A 120 -3.06 -12.49 -10.18
CA ALA A 120 -3.69 -12.96 -8.94
C ALA A 120 -2.96 -12.45 -7.70
N ARG A 121 -1.62 -12.45 -7.73
CA ARG A 121 -0.80 -11.91 -6.64
C ARG A 121 -0.99 -10.41 -6.43
N GLN A 122 -1.20 -9.62 -7.48
CA GLN A 122 -1.54 -8.20 -7.37
C GLN A 122 -2.88 -8.00 -6.66
N ALA A 123 -3.90 -8.77 -7.05
CA ALA A 123 -5.21 -8.72 -6.42
C ALA A 123 -5.17 -9.16 -4.94
N ASP A 124 -4.43 -10.23 -4.64
CA ASP A 124 -4.19 -10.66 -3.26
C ASP A 124 -3.47 -9.59 -2.45
N THR A 125 -2.51 -8.87 -3.05
CA THR A 125 -1.81 -7.76 -2.39
C THR A 125 -2.79 -6.64 -2.01
N LEU A 126 -3.64 -6.22 -2.95
CA LEU A 126 -4.66 -5.20 -2.70
C LEU A 126 -5.67 -5.67 -1.64
N ARG A 127 -6.08 -6.94 -1.69
CA ARG A 127 -6.93 -7.54 -0.64
C ARG A 127 -6.27 -7.44 0.74
N GLY A 128 -4.99 -7.79 0.83
CA GLY A 128 -4.22 -7.67 2.08
C GLY A 128 -4.14 -6.24 2.61
N GLN A 129 -3.90 -5.26 1.73
CA GLN A 129 -3.87 -3.84 2.08
C GLN A 129 -5.24 -3.34 2.58
N LEU A 130 -6.33 -3.73 1.90
CA LEU A 130 -7.70 -3.35 2.28
C LEU A 130 -8.10 -3.95 3.64
N LEU A 131 -7.79 -5.23 3.88
CA LEU A 131 -8.01 -5.88 5.18
C LEU A 131 -7.19 -5.20 6.29
N PHE A 132 -5.94 -4.85 5.98
CA PHE A 132 -5.09 -4.10 6.91
C PHE A 132 -5.70 -2.73 7.25
N GLN A 133 -6.24 -2.00 6.26
CA GLN A 133 -6.86 -0.69 6.44
C GLN A 133 -8.07 -0.72 7.41
N ILE A 134 -8.82 -1.81 7.43
CA ILE A 134 -9.94 -2.00 8.37
C ILE A 134 -9.53 -2.69 9.67
N LYS A 135 -8.22 -2.83 9.90
CA LYS A 135 -7.60 -3.50 11.06
C LYS A 135 -7.99 -4.98 11.19
N ASP A 136 -8.45 -5.60 10.11
CA ASP A 136 -8.69 -7.04 10.03
C ASP A 136 -7.38 -7.76 9.74
N PHE A 137 -6.50 -7.72 10.74
CA PHE A 137 -5.10 -8.07 10.56
C PHE A 137 -4.88 -9.57 10.37
N GLU A 138 -5.63 -10.41 11.06
CA GLU A 138 -5.53 -11.87 10.92
C GLU A 138 -5.89 -12.32 9.51
N ALA A 139 -6.95 -11.73 8.92
CA ALA A 139 -7.31 -11.99 7.53
C ALA A 139 -6.29 -11.38 6.56
N ALA A 140 -5.67 -10.24 6.89
CA ALA A 140 -4.68 -9.59 6.03
C ALA A 140 -3.36 -10.39 5.94
N ASP A 141 -2.91 -10.99 7.05
CA ASP A 141 -1.62 -11.65 7.20
C ASP A 141 -1.29 -12.69 6.08
N PRO A 142 -2.15 -13.65 5.70
CA PRO A 142 -1.84 -14.60 4.64
C PRO A 142 -1.64 -13.96 3.27
N PHE A 143 -2.32 -12.85 3.00
CA PHE A 143 -2.18 -12.10 1.75
C PHE A 143 -0.94 -11.20 1.78
N LEU A 144 -0.71 -10.51 2.90
CA LEU A 144 0.45 -9.66 3.09
C LEU A 144 1.74 -10.49 3.07
N ASP A 145 1.80 -11.68 3.68
CA ASP A 145 3.00 -12.54 3.64
C ASP A 145 3.47 -12.88 2.21
N LYS A 146 2.52 -12.89 1.25
CA LYS A 146 2.77 -13.17 -0.17
C LYS A 146 2.61 -11.93 -1.04
N ALA A 147 2.49 -10.74 -0.48
CA ALA A 147 2.27 -9.53 -1.26
C ALA A 147 3.35 -9.31 -2.33
N LEU A 148 2.94 -8.80 -3.47
CA LEU A 148 3.82 -8.19 -4.46
C LEU A 148 4.15 -6.78 -3.96
N VAL A 149 5.27 -6.66 -3.28
CA VAL A 149 5.76 -5.38 -2.78
C VAL A 149 6.14 -4.53 -3.97
N LEU A 150 5.34 -3.55 -4.35
CA LEU A 150 5.68 -2.56 -5.39
C LEU A 150 5.99 -1.20 -4.78
N GLU A 151 5.35 -0.88 -3.66
CA GLU A 151 5.45 0.40 -2.97
C GLU A 151 6.03 0.23 -1.55
N PRO A 152 6.70 1.25 -0.99
CA PRO A 152 7.27 1.20 0.36
C PRO A 152 6.23 0.93 1.44
N LEU A 153 5.03 1.51 1.32
CA LEU A 153 3.96 1.34 2.30
C LEU A 153 3.52 -0.13 2.43
N THR A 154 3.45 -0.88 1.32
CA THR A 154 3.14 -2.32 1.34
C THR A 154 4.18 -3.09 2.14
N LEU A 155 5.46 -2.76 1.98
CA LEU A 155 6.54 -3.37 2.75
C LEU A 155 6.43 -3.01 4.23
N ALA A 156 6.13 -1.76 4.54
CA ALA A 156 5.96 -1.29 5.91
C ALA A 156 4.78 -1.99 6.62
N MET A 157 3.66 -2.19 5.92
CA MET A 157 2.53 -2.99 6.41
C MET A 157 2.96 -4.43 6.72
N GLN A 158 3.67 -5.10 5.79
CA GLN A 158 4.18 -6.46 6.01
C GLN A 158 5.14 -6.52 7.21
N MET A 159 6.11 -5.61 7.29
CA MET A 159 7.07 -5.54 8.39
C MET A 159 6.36 -5.33 9.73
N THR A 160 5.35 -4.46 9.77
CA THR A 160 4.52 -4.23 10.96
C THR A 160 3.82 -5.52 11.38
N ARG A 161 3.25 -6.26 10.43
CA ARG A 161 2.59 -7.54 10.70
C ARG A 161 3.53 -8.65 11.12
N TRP A 162 4.75 -8.71 10.57
CA TRP A 162 5.77 -9.66 11.01
C TRP A 162 6.24 -9.33 12.43
N TYR A 163 6.49 -8.05 12.72
CA TYR A 163 6.87 -7.59 14.05
C TYR A 163 5.82 -7.97 15.11
N LYS A 164 4.54 -7.66 14.86
CA LYS A 164 3.44 -8.01 15.78
C LYS A 164 3.25 -9.52 15.99
N ARG A 165 3.78 -10.35 15.08
CA ARG A 165 3.79 -11.82 15.20
C ARG A 165 5.13 -12.39 15.68
N GLY A 166 6.04 -11.56 16.20
CA GLY A 166 7.34 -11.97 16.73
C GLY A 166 8.37 -12.42 15.68
N LYS A 167 8.13 -12.15 14.39
CA LYS A 167 9.00 -12.58 13.28
C LYS A 167 10.10 -11.55 12.99
N MET A 168 10.94 -11.25 13.98
CA MET A 168 11.95 -10.19 13.87
C MET A 168 13.02 -10.45 12.79
N ASP A 169 13.33 -11.72 12.52
CA ASP A 169 14.22 -12.12 11.42
C ASP A 169 13.68 -11.71 10.05
N ASP A 170 12.37 -11.91 9.84
CA ASP A 170 11.71 -11.53 8.59
C ASP A 170 11.67 -10.01 8.45
N VAL A 171 11.40 -9.27 9.53
CA VAL A 171 11.48 -7.80 9.57
C VAL A 171 12.87 -7.32 9.18
N SER A 172 13.93 -7.90 9.74
CA SER A 172 15.31 -7.49 9.49
C SER A 172 15.75 -7.81 8.05
N LYS A 173 15.35 -8.98 7.50
CA LYS A 173 15.57 -9.32 6.08
C LYS A 173 14.80 -8.38 5.16
N ALA A 174 13.57 -8.04 5.51
CA ALA A 174 12.72 -7.15 4.75
C ALA A 174 13.27 -5.72 4.72
N PHE A 175 13.74 -5.21 5.86
CA PHE A 175 14.43 -3.93 5.94
C PHE A 175 15.62 -3.87 4.98
N LYS A 176 16.55 -4.84 5.07
CA LYS A 176 17.75 -4.90 4.22
C LYS A 176 17.42 -4.94 2.73
N LYS A 177 16.38 -5.69 2.34
CA LYS A 177 15.90 -5.75 0.94
C LYS A 177 15.18 -4.45 0.54
N GLY A 178 14.40 -3.88 1.45
CA GLY A 178 13.62 -2.66 1.28
C GLY A 178 14.50 -1.47 0.94
N VAL A 179 15.50 -1.16 1.76
CA VAL A 179 16.41 -0.03 1.54
C VAL A 179 17.34 -0.22 0.33
N LYS A 180 17.52 -1.45 -0.13
CA LYS A 180 18.21 -1.74 -1.39
C LYS A 180 17.32 -1.45 -2.60
N ARG A 181 16.01 -1.72 -2.48
CA ARG A 181 15.04 -1.59 -3.56
C ARG A 181 14.47 -0.18 -3.70
N PHE A 182 14.07 0.40 -2.58
CA PHE A 182 13.52 1.74 -2.49
C PHE A 182 14.66 2.70 -2.15
N LYS A 183 14.77 3.79 -2.90
CA LYS A 183 15.83 4.80 -2.78
C LYS A 183 15.23 6.13 -2.35
N ASP A 184 16.10 6.98 -1.82
CA ASP A 184 15.80 8.36 -1.48
C ASP A 184 14.57 8.44 -0.57
N GLU A 185 13.66 9.37 -0.85
CA GLU A 185 12.44 9.59 -0.07
C GLU A 185 11.58 8.32 0.07
N LYS A 186 11.57 7.42 -0.92
CA LYS A 186 10.80 6.16 -0.87
C LYS A 186 11.30 5.20 0.20
N ALA A 187 12.56 5.31 0.62
CA ALA A 187 13.11 4.50 1.71
C ALA A 187 12.77 5.05 3.10
N THR A 188 12.33 6.30 3.20
CA THR A 188 12.11 7.01 4.48
C THR A 188 11.23 6.22 5.44
N LEU A 189 10.06 5.78 4.98
CA LEU A 189 9.11 5.02 5.79
C LEU A 189 9.70 3.70 6.32
N ILE A 190 10.60 3.08 5.55
CA ILE A 190 11.23 1.80 5.91
C ILE A 190 12.29 2.01 6.99
N TYR A 191 13.11 3.07 6.88
CA TYR A 191 14.05 3.46 7.94
C TYR A 191 13.33 3.88 9.23
N ALA A 192 12.28 4.69 9.09
CA ALA A 192 11.47 5.16 10.21
C ALA A 192 10.81 4.00 10.97
N LEU A 193 10.22 3.04 10.24
CA LEU A 193 9.62 1.87 10.84
C LEU A 193 10.65 0.97 11.53
N TYR A 194 11.77 0.68 10.88
CA TYR A 194 12.75 -0.24 11.46
C TYR A 194 13.44 0.35 12.70
N SER A 195 13.79 1.64 12.67
CA SER A 195 14.33 2.34 13.84
C SER A 195 13.32 2.41 15.00
N TRP A 196 12.03 2.62 14.72
CA TRP A 196 10.98 2.56 15.73
C TRP A 196 10.86 1.16 16.35
N ILE A 197 10.91 0.10 15.53
CA ILE A 197 10.87 -1.29 16.00
C ILE A 197 12.06 -1.58 16.91
N LEU A 198 13.28 -1.17 16.51
CA LEU A 198 14.48 -1.36 17.33
C LEU A 198 14.37 -0.63 18.67
N LEU A 199 13.86 0.60 18.67
CA LEU A 199 13.65 1.36 19.90
C LEU A 199 12.60 0.69 20.81
N ALA A 200 11.51 0.16 20.25
CA ALA A 200 10.49 -0.57 20.99
C ALA A 200 11.03 -1.86 21.63
N GLU A 201 12.05 -2.47 21.02
CA GLU A 201 12.79 -3.63 21.55
C GLU A 201 13.93 -3.24 22.52
N GLY A 202 14.09 -1.94 22.84
CA GLY A 202 15.16 -1.45 23.71
C GLY A 202 16.56 -1.40 23.05
N ARG A 203 16.64 -1.59 21.73
CA ARG A 203 17.89 -1.64 20.94
C ARG A 203 18.25 -0.26 20.40
N GLN A 204 18.42 0.71 21.30
CA GLN A 204 18.66 2.12 20.94
C GLN A 204 19.92 2.32 20.09
N ASP A 205 21.02 1.65 20.43
CA ASP A 205 22.29 1.79 19.71
C ASP A 205 22.17 1.37 18.24
N GLU A 206 21.44 0.29 17.98
CA GLU A 206 21.15 -0.15 16.61
C GLU A 206 20.21 0.81 15.88
N ALA A 207 19.23 1.38 16.58
CA ALA A 207 18.35 2.39 16.01
C ALA A 207 19.13 3.65 15.59
N VAL A 208 20.13 4.07 16.36
CA VAL A 208 21.04 5.18 16.01
C VAL A 208 21.77 4.89 14.70
N VAL A 209 22.34 3.69 14.55
CA VAL A 209 23.07 3.29 13.33
C VAL A 209 22.14 3.31 12.11
N VAL A 210 20.93 2.75 12.25
CA VAL A 210 19.92 2.75 11.18
C VAL A 210 19.50 4.15 10.79
N LEU A 211 19.31 5.05 11.76
CA LEU A 211 18.93 6.44 11.49
C LEU A 211 20.09 7.26 10.90
N ASP A 212 21.34 6.97 11.26
CA ASP A 212 22.52 7.63 10.67
C ASP A 212 22.64 7.34 9.17
N GLU A 213 22.41 6.07 8.79
CA GLU A 213 22.31 5.67 7.39
C GLU A 213 21.08 6.31 6.72
N GLY A 214 19.92 6.24 7.38
CA GLY A 214 18.66 6.75 6.86
C GLY A 214 18.69 8.25 6.56
N LYS A 215 19.15 9.08 7.51
CA LYS A 215 19.22 10.54 7.33
C LYS A 215 20.11 10.94 6.15
N THR A 216 21.19 10.20 5.91
CA THR A 216 22.13 10.48 4.81
C THR A 216 21.55 10.05 3.46
N LYS A 217 20.82 8.93 3.42
CA LYS A 217 20.28 8.39 2.16
C LYS A 217 18.95 8.98 1.72
N THR A 218 18.16 9.48 2.64
CA THR A 218 16.83 10.02 2.33
C THR A 218 16.72 11.52 2.52
N GLU A 219 17.71 12.14 3.18
CA GLU A 219 17.75 13.56 3.53
C GLU A 219 16.47 14.05 4.23
N ASN A 220 15.77 13.13 4.92
CA ASN A 220 14.49 13.43 5.54
C ASN A 220 14.68 14.02 6.94
N GLU A 221 14.07 15.18 7.17
CA GLU A 221 14.23 15.92 8.43
C GLU A 221 13.69 15.16 9.64
N THR A 222 12.65 14.33 9.48
CA THR A 222 12.12 13.51 10.60
C THR A 222 13.16 12.48 11.05
N LEU A 223 13.84 11.81 10.10
CA LEU A 223 14.89 10.85 10.44
C LEU A 223 16.09 11.54 11.10
N LYS A 224 16.48 12.72 10.61
CA LYS A 224 17.56 13.51 11.19
C LYS A 224 17.26 13.94 12.62
N GLN A 225 16.05 14.41 12.89
CA GLN A 225 15.61 14.78 14.24
C GLN A 225 15.57 13.58 15.18
N ASN A 226 15.03 12.44 14.71
CA ASN A 226 15.02 11.21 15.50
C ASN A 226 16.43 10.73 15.81
N TRP A 227 17.36 10.80 14.85
CA TRP A 227 18.77 10.48 15.07
C TRP A 227 19.38 11.36 16.16
N ASP A 228 19.22 12.69 16.06
CA ASP A 228 19.74 13.64 17.06
C ASP A 228 19.20 13.33 18.46
N HIS A 229 17.90 13.00 18.56
CA HIS A 229 17.29 12.63 19.84
C HIS A 229 17.89 11.35 20.42
N LEU A 230 18.14 10.32 19.61
CA LEU A 230 18.69 9.06 20.12
C LEU A 230 20.17 9.17 20.50
N VAL A 231 20.98 9.90 19.72
CA VAL A 231 22.41 10.14 20.05
C VAL A 231 22.56 10.95 21.34
N ASN A 232 21.67 11.92 21.57
CA ASN A 232 21.65 12.72 22.80
C ASN A 232 20.96 12.02 23.99
N ASN A 233 20.70 10.71 23.90
CA ASN A 233 20.03 9.90 24.91
C ASN A 233 18.65 10.44 25.33
N ARG A 234 17.85 10.89 24.35
CA ARG A 234 16.47 11.38 24.53
C ARG A 234 15.46 10.49 23.80
N PRO A 235 15.38 9.18 24.09
CA PRO A 235 14.47 8.26 23.37
C PRO A 235 12.99 8.65 23.50
N LYS A 236 12.60 9.31 24.59
CA LYS A 236 11.23 9.83 24.80
C LYS A 236 10.81 10.91 23.80
N ARG A 237 11.75 11.51 23.06
CA ARG A 237 11.46 12.51 22.02
C ARG A 237 11.36 11.91 20.62
N PHE A 238 11.69 10.63 20.44
CA PHE A 238 11.53 9.94 19.17
C PHE A 238 10.08 10.04 18.69
N SER A 239 9.87 10.46 17.44
CA SER A 239 8.54 10.62 16.86
C SER A 239 8.61 10.55 15.34
N ASN A 240 7.80 9.66 14.76
CA ASN A 240 7.62 9.60 13.32
C ASN A 240 6.42 10.43 12.83
N ALA A 241 5.86 11.29 13.69
CA ALA A 241 4.70 12.13 13.37
C ALA A 241 4.92 13.03 12.13
N GLY A 242 6.17 13.42 11.84
CA GLY A 242 6.52 14.21 10.66
C GLY A 242 6.28 13.49 9.33
N LEU A 243 6.10 12.16 9.34
CA LEU A 243 5.74 11.36 8.15
C LEU A 243 4.23 11.33 7.88
N GLY A 244 3.43 11.92 8.76
CA GLY A 244 2.00 12.11 8.57
C GLY A 244 1.22 10.80 8.39
N GLU A 245 0.28 10.82 7.43
CA GLU A 245 -0.69 9.75 7.24
C GLU A 245 -0.06 8.38 6.96
N GLN A 246 1.06 8.32 6.24
CA GLN A 246 1.71 7.05 5.92
C GLN A 246 2.24 6.34 7.18
N TRP A 247 2.68 7.08 8.19
CA TRP A 247 3.08 6.51 9.47
C TRP A 247 1.88 6.02 10.27
N TYR A 248 0.84 6.86 10.40
CA TYR A 248 -0.36 6.51 11.14
C TYR A 248 -1.16 5.39 10.48
N ALA A 249 -1.05 5.23 9.17
CA ALA A 249 -1.62 4.11 8.43
C ALA A 249 -1.09 2.76 8.90
N LEU A 250 0.07 2.69 9.58
CA LEU A 250 0.62 1.44 10.14
C LEU A 250 -0.02 1.02 11.47
N TYR A 251 -0.85 1.87 12.08
CA TYR A 251 -1.54 1.62 13.35
C TYR A 251 -0.60 1.28 14.53
N LEU A 252 0.65 1.72 14.47
CA LEU A 252 1.62 1.58 15.56
C LEU A 252 1.45 2.69 16.60
N GLU A 253 1.04 3.87 16.15
CA GLU A 253 0.80 5.05 16.97
C GLU A 253 -0.49 5.74 16.50
N GLN A 254 -1.12 6.49 17.41
CA GLN A 254 -2.27 7.33 17.06
C GLN A 254 -1.83 8.77 16.84
N PRO A 255 -2.42 9.49 15.86
CA PRO A 255 -2.16 10.91 15.71
C PRO A 255 -2.59 11.63 16.98
N LYS A 256 -1.69 12.46 17.53
CA LYS A 256 -2.08 13.38 18.60
C LYS A 256 -3.16 14.29 18.05
N ALA A 257 -4.31 14.38 18.74
CA ALA A 257 -5.39 15.26 18.33
C ALA A 257 -4.81 16.65 18.07
N GLN A 258 -4.93 17.14 16.83
CA GLN A 258 -4.62 18.51 16.55
C GLN A 258 -5.65 19.33 17.32
N ILE A 259 -5.23 19.91 18.46
CA ILE A 259 -5.96 21.01 19.06
C ILE A 259 -5.93 22.08 17.99
N VAL A 260 -7.00 22.19 17.21
CA VAL A 260 -7.23 23.34 16.35
C VAL A 260 -7.32 24.50 17.33
N ARG A 261 -6.20 25.19 17.53
CA ARG A 261 -6.21 26.53 18.13
C ARG A 261 -7.02 27.33 17.15
N SER A 262 -8.33 27.43 17.41
CA SER A 262 -9.17 28.46 16.83
C SER A 262 -8.41 29.76 17.06
N GLN A 263 -7.83 30.30 16.00
CA GLN A 263 -7.14 31.56 16.03
C GLN A 263 -8.13 32.54 16.65
N ALA A 264 -7.82 33.02 17.86
CA ALA A 264 -8.63 34.00 18.53
C ALA A 264 -8.81 35.15 17.55
N ALA A 265 -10.06 35.43 17.20
CA ALA A 265 -10.42 36.55 16.36
C ALA A 265 -9.73 37.79 16.95
N PHE A 266 -8.94 38.43 16.10
CA PHE A 266 -8.18 39.64 16.38
C PHE A 266 -9.15 40.77 16.70
N GLY A 267 -9.59 40.86 17.96
CA GLY A 267 -10.37 41.96 18.52
C GLY A 267 -9.47 42.82 19.38
N GLY A 268 -8.89 43.86 18.80
CA GLY A 268 -7.98 44.78 19.47
C GLY A 268 -8.63 45.55 20.65
N PRO A 269 -7.82 46.18 21.51
CA PRO A 269 -8.31 46.91 22.68
C PRO A 269 -8.97 48.23 22.27
N GLY A 270 -10.31 48.21 22.19
CA GLY A 270 -11.14 49.40 22.05
C GLY A 270 -11.32 50.11 23.40
N MET A 271 -10.61 51.23 23.54
CA MET A 271 -10.62 52.23 24.60
C MET A 271 -11.85 52.27 25.53
N GLY A 272 -11.56 52.22 26.84
CA GLY A 272 -12.39 52.83 27.86
C GLY A 272 -12.40 54.35 27.70
N GLY A 273 -13.60 54.92 27.52
CA GLY A 273 -13.83 56.36 27.44
C GLY A 273 -15.08 56.75 28.24
N ARG A 274 -14.84 57.10 29.51
CA ARG A 274 -15.62 57.97 30.42
C ARG A 274 -17.13 58.14 30.17
N ARG A 275 -17.91 57.59 31.12
CA ARG A 275 -19.15 58.22 31.61
C ARG A 275 -18.80 59.22 32.71
N SER A 276 -19.11 60.50 32.53
CA SER A 276 -19.36 61.43 33.64
C SER A 276 -20.04 62.71 33.14
N ARG A 277 -21.29 62.88 33.61
CA ARG A 277 -22.13 64.09 33.68
C ARG A 277 -22.55 64.77 32.38
#